data_AF-A0A0J0YTF1-F1
#
_entry.id   AF-A0A0J0YTF1-F1
#
_cell.length_a   1.000
_cell.length_b   1.000
_cell.length_c   1.000
_cell.angle_alpha   90.00
_cell.angle_beta   90.00
_cell.angle_gamma   90.00
#
_symmetry.space_group_name_H-M   'P 1'
#
loop_
_entity.id
_entity.type
_entity.pdbx_description
1 polymer ?
#
loop_
_entity_poly.entity_id
_entity_poly.type
_entity_poly.pdbx_seq_one_letter_code
_entity_poly.pdbx_strand_id
1 'polypeptide(L)'
;MKTTLFGALFSSASLLSATPLSAPLDDFQPNCDIRQLSLTPEQRNQLRTIRYDYKRELDQANSKNNRISRFRHPTLMRLLSAESFNENAARDYIQARYMPSMDFAIGELKIQHRFYQLLTPMQRQQWLKACLK
;
A
#
# COMPACT_ATOMS: atom_id res chain seq x y z
N MET A 1 18.63 -63.20 7.94
CA MET A 1 17.33 -62.67 7.47
C MET A 1 17.46 -61.17 7.31
N LYS A 2 17.19 -60.64 6.12
CA LYS A 2 17.28 -59.21 5.77
C LYS A 2 15.95 -58.54 6.14
N THR A 3 15.98 -57.49 6.96
CA THR A 3 14.82 -56.63 7.24
C THR A 3 15.14 -55.19 6.84
N THR A 4 14.62 -54.87 5.65
CA THR A 4 14.00 -53.64 5.14
C THR A 4 14.22 -52.28 5.82
N LEU A 5 14.62 -51.32 4.97
CA LEU A 5 14.60 -49.87 5.13
C LEU A 5 13.22 -49.30 5.46
N PHE A 6 13.17 -48.22 6.25
CA PHE A 6 12.13 -47.20 6.19
C PHE A 6 12.79 -45.82 6.11
N GLY A 7 12.74 -45.22 4.92
CA GLY A 7 13.11 -43.82 4.70
C GLY A 7 11.95 -42.92 5.11
N ALA A 8 12.19 -42.01 6.05
CA ALA A 8 11.27 -40.93 6.37
C ALA A 8 11.59 -39.72 5.49
N LEU A 9 10.79 -39.52 4.44
CA LEU A 9 10.78 -38.28 3.67
C LEU A 9 9.99 -37.23 4.45
N PHE A 10 10.70 -36.27 5.05
CA PHE A 10 10.10 -35.05 5.57
C PHE A 10 9.74 -34.14 4.40
N SER A 11 8.48 -34.16 3.99
CA SER A 11 7.91 -33.13 3.10
C SER A 11 7.82 -31.82 3.85
N SER A 12 8.73 -30.90 3.56
CA SER A 12 8.65 -29.50 3.97
C SER A 12 7.47 -28.84 3.25
N ALA A 13 6.36 -28.64 3.97
CA ALA A 13 5.26 -27.80 3.51
C ALA A 13 5.71 -26.34 3.56
N SER A 14 6.03 -25.76 2.40
CA SER A 14 6.24 -24.33 2.26
C SER A 14 4.95 -23.60 2.60
N LEU A 15 4.90 -22.96 3.77
CA LEU A 15 3.85 -22.03 4.14
C LEU A 15 3.93 -20.83 3.20
N LEU A 16 3.14 -20.86 2.12
CA LEU A 16 2.84 -19.68 1.31
C LEU A 16 1.99 -18.74 2.18
N SER A 17 2.66 -17.86 2.93
CA SER A 17 2.00 -16.74 3.57
C SER A 17 1.44 -15.83 2.48
N ALA A 18 0.10 -15.78 2.38
CA ALA A 18 -0.60 -14.80 1.56
C ALA A 18 -0.23 -13.40 2.06
N THR A 19 0.69 -12.75 1.37
CA THR A 19 0.99 -11.34 1.59
C THR A 19 -0.30 -10.54 1.38
N PRO A 20 -0.72 -9.72 2.35
CA PRO A 20 -1.89 -8.87 2.14
C PRO A 20 -1.59 -7.97 0.95
N LEU A 21 -2.38 -8.13 -0.13
CA LEU A 21 -2.40 -7.25 -1.31
C LEU A 21 -2.77 -5.83 -0.87
N SER A 22 -1.77 -5.09 -0.45
CA SER A 22 -1.81 -3.69 -0.03
C SER A 22 -0.37 -3.19 0.02
N ALA A 23 0.37 -3.42 -1.06
CA ALA A 23 1.68 -2.82 -1.24
C ALA A 23 1.46 -1.35 -1.68
N PRO A 24 2.29 -0.40 -1.22
CA PRO A 24 2.34 0.93 -1.82
C PRO A 24 2.58 0.84 -3.34
N LEU A 25 2.29 1.91 -4.09
CA LEU A 25 2.59 1.92 -5.52
C LEU A 25 4.10 1.79 -5.71
N ASP A 26 4.57 0.62 -6.15
CA ASP A 26 6.01 0.36 -6.35
C ASP A 26 6.54 0.93 -7.68
N ASP A 27 5.66 1.61 -8.43
CA ASP A 27 5.94 2.28 -9.70
C ASP A 27 6.94 3.44 -9.54
N PHE A 28 7.09 3.95 -8.31
CA PHE A 28 7.99 5.06 -7.99
C PHE A 28 9.27 4.57 -7.30
N GLN A 29 10.41 5.09 -7.73
CA GLN A 29 11.71 4.84 -7.12
C GLN A 29 11.70 5.36 -5.66
N PRO A 30 11.87 4.49 -4.64
CA PRO A 30 11.72 4.89 -3.23
C PRO A 30 12.78 5.91 -2.76
N ASN A 31 13.90 6.01 -3.48
CA ASN A 31 14.99 6.96 -3.21
C ASN A 31 15.23 7.93 -4.37
N CYS A 32 14.18 8.35 -5.09
CA CYS A 32 14.39 9.32 -6.16
C CYS A 32 15.00 10.64 -5.64
N ASP A 33 16.16 11.02 -6.16
CA ASP A 33 16.82 12.28 -5.80
C ASP A 33 16.25 13.46 -6.59
N ILE A 34 15.16 14.04 -6.08
CA ILE A 34 14.54 15.23 -6.67
C ILE A 34 15.41 16.49 -6.62
N ARG A 35 16.57 16.48 -5.93
CA ARG A 35 17.49 17.62 -5.90
C ARG A 35 18.06 17.92 -7.28
N GLN A 36 18.14 16.90 -8.14
CA GLN A 36 18.61 17.03 -9.52
C GLN A 36 17.68 17.89 -10.40
N LEU A 37 16.42 18.08 -9.99
CA LEU A 37 15.44 18.88 -10.73
C LEU A 37 15.68 20.39 -10.61
N SER A 38 16.60 20.83 -9.74
CA SER A 38 16.94 22.25 -9.55
C SER A 38 15.70 23.14 -9.38
N LEU A 39 14.79 22.74 -8.49
CA LEU A 39 13.53 23.45 -8.26
C LEU A 39 13.78 24.92 -7.87
N THR A 40 13.00 25.83 -8.46
CA THR A 40 13.02 27.26 -8.11
C THR A 40 12.54 27.49 -6.67
N PRO A 41 12.84 28.65 -6.05
CA PRO A 41 12.34 28.96 -4.71
C PRO A 41 10.82 28.84 -4.60
N GLU A 42 10.09 29.29 -5.62
CA GLU A 42 8.63 29.21 -5.69
C GLU A 42 8.16 27.75 -5.77
N GLN A 43 8.76 26.94 -6.64
CA GLN A 43 8.44 25.51 -6.72
C GLN A 43 8.72 24.79 -5.39
N ARG A 44 9.83 25.10 -4.70
CA ARG A 44 10.11 24.52 -3.38
C ARG A 44 9.06 24.90 -2.35
N ASN A 45 8.55 26.14 -2.40
CA ASN A 45 7.47 26.57 -1.52
C ASN A 45 6.18 25.78 -1.78
N GLN A 46 5.78 25.65 -3.04
CA GLN A 46 4.59 24.87 -3.42
C GLN A 46 4.74 23.37 -3.08
N LEU A 47 5.94 22.81 -3.23
CA LEU A 47 6.24 21.44 -2.83
C LEU A 47 6.09 21.23 -1.31
N ARG A 48 6.43 22.22 -0.47
CA ARG A 48 6.18 22.12 0.98
C ARG A 48 4.69 22.01 1.27
N THR A 49 3.86 22.80 0.59
CA THR A 49 2.39 22.72 0.73
C THR A 49 1.87 21.36 0.29
N ILE A 50 2.33 20.84 -0.85
CA ILE A 50 1.96 19.50 -1.34
C ILE A 50 2.31 18.42 -0.30
N ARG A 51 3.51 18.47 0.28
CA ARG A 51 3.95 17.51 1.31
C ARG A 51 3.17 17.63 2.62
N TYR A 52 2.83 18.85 3.02
CA TYR A 52 2.01 19.09 4.20
C TYR A 52 0.61 18.52 4.03
N ASP A 53 -0.03 18.77 2.89
CA ASP A 53 -1.34 18.20 2.55
C ASP A 53 -1.29 16.67 2.57
N TYR A 54 -0.27 16.08 1.95
CA TYR A 54 -0.09 14.63 1.93
C TYR A 54 0.03 14.05 3.34
N LYS A 55 0.89 14.64 4.18
CA LYS A 55 1.07 14.18 5.56
C LYS A 55 -0.25 14.24 6.33
N ARG A 56 -1.03 15.31 6.18
CA ARG A 56 -2.33 15.45 6.82
C ARG A 56 -3.32 14.37 6.34
N GLU A 57 -3.41 14.13 5.03
CA GLU A 57 -4.26 13.09 4.45
C GLU A 57 -3.84 11.69 4.94
N LEU A 58 -2.53 11.43 5.01
CA LEU A 58 -1.95 10.18 5.51
C LEU A 58 -2.28 9.94 6.99
N ASP A 59 -2.08 10.94 7.84
CA ASP A 59 -2.37 10.84 9.27
C ASP A 59 -3.86 10.55 9.53
N GLN A 60 -4.74 11.16 8.72
CA GLN A 60 -6.17 10.89 8.76
C GLN A 60 -6.53 9.48 8.30
N ALA A 61 -5.92 9.00 7.21
CA ALA A 61 -6.11 7.64 6.70
C ALA A 61 -5.62 6.58 7.70
N ASN A 62 -4.44 6.77 8.29
CA ASN A 62 -3.89 5.90 9.33
C ASN A 62 -4.80 5.83 10.56
N SER A 63 -5.35 6.97 10.98
CA SER A 63 -6.30 7.03 12.10
C SER A 63 -7.57 6.23 11.81
N LYS A 64 -8.12 6.30 10.59
CA LYS A 64 -9.27 5.50 10.14
C LYS A 64 -8.92 4.01 10.09
N ASN A 65 -7.78 3.65 9.50
CA ASN A 65 -7.33 2.26 9.42
C ASN A 65 -7.14 1.62 10.80
N ASN A 66 -6.58 2.36 11.76
CA ASN A 66 -6.43 1.90 13.15
C ASN A 66 -7.77 1.64 13.84
N ARG A 67 -8.83 2.39 13.49
CA ARG A 67 -10.19 2.12 13.98
C ARG A 67 -10.74 0.84 13.36
N ILE A 68 -10.61 0.66 12.05
CA ILE A 68 -11.06 -0.54 11.34
C ILE A 68 -10.33 -1.78 11.85
N SER A 69 -9.01 -1.71 12.02
CA SER A 69 -8.15 -2.80 12.47
C SER A 69 -8.61 -3.40 13.81
N ARG A 70 -9.05 -2.55 14.74
CA ARG A 70 -9.57 -2.98 16.06
C ARG A 70 -10.78 -3.90 15.97
N PHE A 71 -11.61 -3.77 14.93
CA PHE A 71 -12.80 -4.59 14.74
C PHE A 71 -12.62 -5.72 13.72
N ARG A 72 -11.43 -5.88 13.12
CA ARG A 72 -11.19 -6.91 12.10
C ARG A 72 -11.40 -8.32 12.64
N HIS A 73 -10.78 -8.65 13.76
CA HIS A 73 -10.85 -10.00 14.33
C HIS A 73 -12.28 -10.35 14.82
N PRO A 74 -12.96 -9.51 15.61
CA PRO A 74 -14.36 -9.77 16.00
C PRO A 74 -15.31 -9.92 14.81
N THR A 75 -15.18 -9.08 13.78
CA THR A 75 -16.04 -9.15 12.58
C THR A 75 -15.79 -10.43 11.79
N LEU A 76 -14.52 -10.84 11.64
CA LEU A 76 -14.17 -12.11 10.99
C LEU A 76 -14.75 -13.30 11.76
N MET A 77 -14.59 -13.32 13.09
CA MET A 77 -15.14 -14.39 13.92
C MET A 77 -16.66 -14.51 13.76
N ARG A 78 -17.38 -13.38 13.76
CA ARG A 78 -18.83 -13.35 13.55
C ARG A 78 -19.24 -13.92 12.18
N LEU A 79 -18.48 -13.59 11.13
CA LEU A 79 -18.74 -14.12 9.78
C LEU A 79 -18.56 -15.64 9.73
N LEU A 80 -17.50 -16.15 10.36
CA LEU A 80 -17.16 -17.58 10.37
C LEU A 80 -18.06 -18.41 11.29
N SER A 81 -18.57 -17.81 12.37
CA SER A 81 -19.43 -18.50 13.34
C SER A 81 -20.93 -18.41 13.01
N ALA A 82 -21.29 -17.76 11.89
CA ALA A 82 -22.69 -17.65 11.48
C ALA A 82 -23.24 -19.01 11.03
N GLU A 83 -24.52 -19.27 11.34
CA GLU A 83 -25.20 -20.53 10.96
C GLU A 83 -25.26 -20.74 9.44
N SER A 84 -25.31 -19.63 8.68
CA SER A 84 -25.23 -19.62 7.22
C SER A 84 -24.29 -18.52 6.73
N PHE A 85 -23.71 -18.73 5.55
CA PHE A 85 -22.80 -17.75 4.96
C PHE A 85 -23.58 -16.53 4.45
N ASN A 86 -23.27 -15.36 5.03
CA ASN A 86 -23.82 -14.09 4.57
C ASN A 86 -22.83 -13.41 3.61
N GLU A 87 -23.11 -13.51 2.31
CA GLU A 87 -22.25 -12.94 1.26
C GLU A 87 -22.11 -11.41 1.37
N ASN A 88 -23.17 -10.70 1.74
CA ASN A 88 -23.13 -9.24 1.89
C ASN A 88 -22.20 -8.83 3.03
N ALA A 89 -22.28 -9.51 4.19
CA ALA A 89 -21.38 -9.25 5.31
C ALA A 89 -19.91 -9.58 4.97
N ALA A 90 -19.68 -10.60 4.13
CA ALA A 90 -18.34 -10.92 3.64
C ALA A 90 -17.82 -9.81 2.72
N ARG A 91 -18.65 -9.28 1.80
CA ARG A 91 -18.30 -8.15 0.94
C ARG A 91 -17.93 -6.92 1.76
N ASP A 92 -18.73 -6.58 2.77
CA ASP A 92 -18.46 -5.44 3.65
C ASP A 92 -17.12 -5.61 4.41
N TYR A 93 -16.86 -6.81 4.94
CA TYR A 93 -15.60 -7.11 5.62
C TYR A 93 -14.39 -6.94 4.70
N ILE A 94 -14.47 -7.49 3.49
CA ILE A 94 -13.41 -7.41 2.48
C ILE A 94 -13.20 -5.96 2.02
N GLN A 95 -14.29 -5.24 1.75
CA GLN A 95 -14.23 -3.83 1.37
C GLN A 95 -13.57 -2.99 2.47
N ALA A 96 -14.00 -3.14 3.73
CA ALA A 96 -13.40 -2.44 4.87
C ALA A 96 -11.91 -2.80 5.06
N ARG A 97 -11.51 -4.03 4.70
CA ARG A 97 -10.11 -4.46 4.76
C ARG A 97 -9.23 -3.74 3.74
N TYR A 98 -9.68 -3.60 2.50
CA TYR A 98 -8.85 -3.10 1.39
C TYR A 98 -9.02 -1.61 1.07
N MET A 99 -10.18 -1.01 1.35
CA MET A 99 -10.45 0.42 1.11
C MET A 99 -9.34 1.35 1.63
N PRO A 100 -8.84 1.20 2.89
CA PRO A 100 -7.80 2.10 3.38
C PRO A 100 -6.50 2.06 2.57
N SER A 101 -6.12 0.88 2.05
CA SER A 101 -4.93 0.76 1.20
C SER A 101 -5.14 1.38 -0.18
N MET A 102 -6.35 1.24 -0.74
CA MET A 102 -6.69 1.88 -2.02
C MET A 102 -6.66 3.41 -1.87
N ASP A 103 -7.28 3.94 -0.82
CA ASP A 103 -7.28 5.37 -0.50
C ASP A 103 -5.85 5.91 -0.35
N PHE A 104 -4.97 5.14 0.30
CA PHE A 104 -3.55 5.48 0.42
C PHE A 104 -2.86 5.55 -0.95
N ALA A 105 -3.00 4.53 -1.78
CA ALA A 105 -2.41 4.48 -3.12
C ALA A 105 -2.93 5.63 -4.02
N ILE A 106 -4.23 5.94 -3.94
CA ILE A 106 -4.81 7.10 -4.64
C ILE A 106 -4.20 8.41 -4.13
N GLY A 107 -4.03 8.56 -2.82
CA GLY A 107 -3.40 9.73 -2.21
C GLY A 107 -1.94 9.90 -2.66
N GLU A 108 -1.17 8.82 -2.70
CA GLU A 108 0.18 8.81 -3.23
C GLU A 108 0.21 9.27 -4.69
N LEU A 109 -0.61 8.66 -5.56
CA LEU A 109 -0.69 9.03 -6.97
C LEU A 109 -1.11 10.50 -7.18
N LYS A 110 -2.07 10.99 -6.39
CA LYS A 110 -2.53 12.39 -6.43
C LYS A 110 -1.38 13.35 -6.13
N ILE A 111 -0.52 13.02 -5.19
CA ILE A 111 0.64 13.84 -4.83
C ILE A 111 1.72 13.78 -5.90
N GLN A 112 2.00 12.60 -6.44
CA GLN A 112 2.92 12.47 -7.57
C GLN A 112 2.44 13.27 -8.78
N HIS A 113 1.14 13.23 -9.09
CA HIS A 113 0.55 14.06 -10.14
C HIS A 113 0.70 15.56 -9.86
N ARG A 114 0.37 16.04 -8.64
CA ARG A 114 0.53 17.45 -8.27
C ARG A 114 1.99 17.90 -8.39
N PHE A 115 2.92 17.05 -7.96
CA PHE A 115 4.35 17.32 -8.09
C PHE A 115 4.77 17.39 -9.56
N TYR A 116 4.34 16.44 -10.39
CA TYR A 116 4.62 16.44 -11.83
C TYR A 116 4.11 17.72 -12.52
N GLN A 117 2.92 18.21 -12.15
CA GLN A 117 2.37 19.43 -12.73
C GLN A 117 3.15 20.69 -12.34
N LEU A 118 3.79 20.71 -11.17
CA LEU A 118 4.64 21.79 -10.70
C LEU A 118 5.92 21.96 -11.53
N LEU A 119 6.38 20.88 -12.15
CA LEU A 119 7.64 20.83 -12.90
C LEU A 119 7.51 21.45 -14.29
N THR A 120 8.59 22.08 -14.76
CA THR A 120 8.74 22.49 -16.17
C THR A 120 8.86 21.28 -17.09
N PRO A 121 8.65 21.42 -18.41
CA PRO A 121 8.80 20.30 -19.35
C PRO A 121 10.15 19.57 -19.24
N MET A 122 11.25 20.32 -19.06
CA MET A 122 12.59 19.73 -18.89
C MET A 122 12.73 18.96 -17.57
N GLN A 123 12.23 19.53 -16.47
CA GLN A 123 12.23 18.87 -15.15
C GLN A 123 11.36 17.61 -15.16
N ARG A 124 10.23 17.60 -15.86
CA ARG A 124 9.37 16.41 -16.02
C ARG A 124 10.12 15.25 -16.66
N GLN A 125 10.88 15.51 -17.73
CA GLN A 125 11.69 14.49 -18.38
C GLN A 125 12.76 13.92 -17.43
N GLN A 126 13.42 14.78 -16.65
CA GLN A 126 14.39 14.34 -15.64
C GLN A 126 13.73 13.51 -14.55
N TRP A 127 12.56 13.95 -14.06
CA TRP A 127 11.80 13.24 -13.05
C TRP A 127 11.34 11.86 -13.53
N LEU A 128 10.81 11.75 -14.76
CA LEU A 128 10.41 10.45 -15.32
C LEU A 128 11.59 9.49 -15.42
N LYS A 129 12.78 9.97 -15.79
CA LYS A 129 14.00 9.15 -15.88
C LYS A 129 14.55 8.72 -14.52
N ALA A 130 14.42 9.58 -13.50
CA ALA A 130 15.05 9.37 -12.20
C ALA A 130 14.12 8.72 -11.17
N CYS A 131 12.81 8.94 -11.29
CA CYS A 131 11.82 8.64 -10.26
C CYS A 131 10.77 7.61 -10.65
N LEU A 132 10.57 7.33 -11.94
CA LEU A 132 9.65 6.30 -12.40
C LEU A 132 10.46 5.05 -12.75
N LYS A 133 10.02 3.87 -12.30
CA LYS A 133 10.67 2.59 -12.62
C LYS A 133 10.25 2.05 -13.98
#